data_AF-A0A2V5M082-F1
#
_entry.id   AF-A0A2V5M082-F1
#
_cell.length_a   1.000
_cell.length_b   1.000
_cell.length_c   1.000
_cell.angle_alpha   90.00
_cell.angle_beta   90.00
_cell.angle_gamma   90.00
#
_symmetry.space_group_name_H-M   'P 1'
#
loop_
_entity.id
_entity.type
_entity.pdbx_description
1 polymer ?
#
loop_
_entity_poly.entity_id
_entity_poly.type
_entity_poly.pdbx_seq_one_letter_code
_entity_poly.pdbx_strand_id
1 'polypeptide(L)'
;MIYHLSLHTAGIIAGAFLVLVGLLGLIAPGSANIVRRLPRSNITGIILLTICLVWAFWLLATIQMGEFSAFRRPLLIALPIGYGLTLRFVDEFLAARALGILCLLAAEPLLDAAFLRYETSRLLITVFAYLLIVAGLFWVAIPYLLRDQINWSTRSVFRWRCLHAMALIYGSVILTFTFTQY
;
A
#
# COMPACT_ATOMS: atom_id res chain seq x y z
N MET A 1 5.16 -3.15 19.67
CA MET A 1 4.40 -2.15 18.92
C MET A 1 5.42 -1.16 18.39
N ILE A 2 5.81 -1.27 17.13
CA ILE A 2 6.79 -0.36 16.50
C ILE A 2 6.08 0.96 16.15
N TYR A 3 4.79 0.87 15.88
CA TYR A 3 3.93 2.00 15.60
C TYR A 3 3.09 2.30 16.82
N HIS A 4 3.06 3.57 17.23
CA HIS A 4 2.12 4.06 18.24
C HIS A 4 0.85 4.59 17.56
N LEU A 5 0.31 3.81 16.63
CA LEU A 5 -0.88 4.17 15.86
C LEU A 5 -2.12 3.63 16.56
N SER A 6 -3.01 4.53 16.99
CA SER A 6 -4.31 4.12 17.52
C SER A 6 -5.20 3.62 16.39
N LEU A 7 -6.18 2.78 16.74
CA LEU A 7 -7.20 2.30 15.79
C LEU A 7 -7.92 3.46 15.12
N HIS A 8 -8.23 4.51 15.89
CA HIS A 8 -8.81 5.76 15.40
C HIS A 8 -7.92 6.43 14.34
N THR A 9 -6.63 6.64 14.60
CA THR A 9 -5.72 7.28 13.62
C THR A 9 -5.53 6.41 12.37
N ALA A 10 -5.43 5.09 12.53
CA ALA A 10 -5.33 4.16 11.41
C ALA A 10 -6.61 4.21 10.54
N GLY A 11 -7.78 4.28 11.18
CA GLY A 11 -9.08 4.46 10.53
C GLY A 11 -9.16 5.77 9.74
N ILE A 12 -8.73 6.89 10.33
CA ILE A 12 -8.66 8.19 9.61
C ILE A 12 -7.76 8.09 8.40
N ILE A 13 -6.53 7.57 8.55
CA ILE A 13 -5.56 7.51 7.45
C ILE A 13 -6.09 6.62 6.32
N ALA A 14 -6.54 5.41 6.64
CA ALA A 14 -7.05 4.46 5.66
C ALA A 14 -8.33 4.98 4.98
N GLY A 15 -9.28 5.49 5.76
CA GLY A 15 -10.54 6.02 5.27
C GLY A 15 -10.35 7.27 4.41
N ALA A 16 -9.53 8.23 4.86
CA ALA A 16 -9.23 9.44 4.09
C ALA A 16 -8.48 9.11 2.79
N PHE A 17 -7.53 8.18 2.82
CA PHE A 17 -6.84 7.72 1.62
C PHE A 17 -7.81 7.14 0.59
N LEU A 18 -8.70 6.23 1.01
CA LEU A 18 -9.70 5.61 0.14
C LEU A 18 -10.71 6.61 -0.42
N VAL A 19 -11.20 7.54 0.41
CA VAL A 19 -12.10 8.61 -0.01
C VAL A 19 -11.41 9.52 -1.02
N LEU A 20 -10.16 9.92 -0.78
CA LEU A 20 -9.41 10.77 -1.69
C LEU A 20 -9.21 10.09 -3.05
N VAL A 21 -8.78 8.82 -3.06
CA VAL A 21 -8.60 8.04 -4.30
C VAL A 21 -9.94 7.87 -5.04
N GLY A 22 -11.02 7.56 -4.31
CA GLY A 22 -12.35 7.44 -4.89
C GLY A 22 -12.86 8.75 -5.50
N LEU A 23 -12.71 9.87 -4.77
CA LEU A 23 -13.20 11.18 -5.19
C LEU A 23 -12.42 11.74 -6.38
N LEU A 24 -11.08 11.65 -6.36
CA LEU A 24 -10.23 12.04 -7.49
C LEU A 24 -10.56 11.23 -8.75
N GLY A 25 -10.77 9.92 -8.58
CA GLY A 25 -11.16 9.03 -9.65
C GLY A 25 -12.53 9.36 -10.27
N LEU A 26 -13.50 9.79 -9.45
CA LEU A 26 -14.85 10.16 -9.91
C LEU A 26 -14.91 11.53 -10.60
N ILE A 27 -14.21 12.53 -10.06
CA ILE A 27 -14.25 13.92 -10.55
C ILE A 27 -13.41 14.08 -11.83
N ALA A 28 -12.24 13.43 -11.90
CA ALA A 28 -11.30 13.62 -12.99
C ALA A 28 -11.10 12.31 -13.79
N PRO A 29 -12.03 11.91 -14.67
CA PRO A 29 -11.82 10.74 -15.54
C PRO A 29 -10.62 10.92 -16.50
N GLY A 30 -10.16 12.16 -16.74
CA GLY A 30 -8.92 12.46 -17.46
C GLY A 30 -7.64 11.97 -16.75
N SER A 31 -7.69 11.69 -15.44
CA SER A 31 -6.58 11.10 -14.68
C SER A 31 -6.23 9.68 -15.13
N ALA A 32 -7.13 9.00 -15.84
CA ALA A 32 -6.90 7.66 -16.41
C ALA A 32 -5.61 7.58 -17.26
N ASN A 33 -5.27 8.64 -17.99
CA ASN A 33 -4.04 8.69 -18.78
C ASN A 33 -2.78 8.80 -17.92
N ILE A 34 -2.85 9.49 -16.79
CA ILE A 34 -1.76 9.62 -15.82
C ILE A 34 -1.55 8.27 -15.12
N VAL A 35 -2.64 7.64 -14.66
CA VAL A 35 -2.61 6.33 -13.99
C VAL A 35 -2.09 5.23 -14.92
N ARG A 36 -2.41 5.27 -16.22
CA ARG A 36 -1.85 4.34 -17.22
C ARG A 36 -0.34 4.46 -17.42
N ARG A 37 0.25 5.64 -17.16
CA ARG A 37 1.70 5.87 -17.27
C ARG A 37 2.45 5.45 -16.01
N LEU A 38 1.76 5.39 -14.87
CA LEU A 38 2.36 5.07 -13.56
C LEU A 38 3.18 3.77 -13.56
N PRO A 39 2.69 2.61 -14.06
CA PRO A 39 3.43 1.36 -13.97
C PRO A 39 4.73 1.33 -14.80
N ARG A 40 4.87 2.24 -15.76
CA ARG A 40 6.02 2.34 -16.67
C ARG A 40 6.97 3.49 -16.33
N SER A 41 6.64 4.32 -15.33
CA SER A 41 7.45 5.47 -14.97
C SER A 41 8.66 5.05 -14.12
N ASN A 42 9.86 5.12 -14.70
CA ASN A 42 11.09 4.79 -13.97
C ASN A 42 11.35 5.76 -12.80
N ILE A 43 11.13 7.07 -13.00
CA ILE A 43 11.33 8.07 -11.94
C ILE A 43 10.41 7.78 -10.76
N THR A 44 9.13 7.49 -11.03
CA THR A 44 8.18 7.14 -9.96
C THR A 44 8.58 5.84 -9.27
N GLY A 45 9.07 4.85 -10.02
CA GLY A 45 9.59 3.61 -9.45
C GLY A 45 10.77 3.81 -8.53
N ILE A 46 11.74 4.64 -8.92
CA ILE A 46 12.91 4.98 -8.08
C ILE A 46 12.44 5.66 -6.80
N ILE A 47 11.59 6.69 -6.90
CA ILE A 47 11.09 7.42 -5.71
C ILE A 47 10.37 6.47 -4.76
N LEU A 48 9.43 5.67 -5.26
CA LEU A 48 8.68 4.71 -4.45
C LEU A 48 9.60 3.66 -3.81
N LEU A 49 10.56 3.14 -4.57
CA LEU A 49 11.48 2.13 -4.06
C LEU A 49 12.40 2.72 -2.98
N THR A 50 12.87 3.95 -3.13
CA THR A 50 13.64 4.65 -2.10
C THR A 50 12.84 4.83 -0.82
N ILE A 51 11.56 5.22 -0.92
CA ILE A 51 10.67 5.31 0.24
C ILE A 51 10.54 3.94 0.92
N CYS A 52 10.33 2.88 0.13
CA CYS A 52 10.27 1.52 0.66
C CYS A 52 11.57 1.09 1.34
N LEU A 53 12.74 1.44 0.78
CA LEU A 53 14.04 1.15 1.36
C LEU A 53 14.17 1.83 2.73
N VAL A 54 13.91 3.14 2.81
CA VAL A 54 14.03 3.90 4.05
C VAL A 54 13.10 3.33 5.12
N TRP A 55 11.84 3.06 4.76
CA TRP A 55 10.86 2.50 5.67
C TRP A 55 11.26 1.09 6.12
N ALA A 56 11.59 0.18 5.19
CA ALA A 56 12.00 -1.18 5.53
C ALA A 56 13.27 -1.20 6.38
N PHE A 57 14.23 -0.32 6.11
CA PHE A 57 15.45 -0.18 6.89
C PHE A 57 15.16 0.27 8.32
N TRP A 58 14.30 1.28 8.50
CA TRP A 58 13.86 1.75 9.81
C TRP A 58 13.09 0.65 10.56
N LEU A 59 12.18 -0.06 9.89
CA LEU A 59 11.42 -1.16 10.47
C LEU A 59 12.36 -2.28 10.94
N LEU A 60 13.30 -2.70 10.10
CA LEU A 60 14.25 -3.76 10.42
C LEU A 60 15.20 -3.37 11.56
N ALA A 61 15.55 -2.08 11.67
CA ALA A 61 16.38 -1.58 12.76
C ALA A 61 15.65 -1.57 14.11
N THR A 62 14.33 -1.34 14.11
CA THR A 62 13.51 -1.13 15.32
C THR A 62 12.74 -2.36 15.77
N ILE A 63 12.42 -3.29 14.87
CA ILE A 63 11.64 -4.49 15.19
C ILE A 63 12.36 -5.41 16.18
N GLN A 64 11.63 -5.87 17.18
CA GLN A 64 12.11 -6.89 18.10
C GLN A 64 12.04 -8.25 17.41
N MET A 65 13.18 -8.74 16.94
CA MET A 65 13.27 -10.01 16.19
C MET A 65 13.31 -11.25 17.08
N GLY A 66 13.36 -11.09 18.42
CA GLY A 66 13.51 -12.19 19.36
C GLY A 66 14.68 -13.11 18.99
N GLU A 67 14.39 -14.39 18.80
CA GLU A 67 15.33 -15.43 18.37
C GLU A 67 16.02 -15.14 17.02
N PHE A 68 15.43 -14.30 16.17
CA PHE A 68 16.01 -13.93 14.87
C PHE A 68 16.91 -12.70 14.93
N SER A 69 17.27 -12.20 16.12
CA SER A 69 18.12 -11.00 16.29
C SER A 69 19.46 -11.09 15.56
N ALA A 70 20.03 -12.30 15.42
CA ALA A 70 21.25 -12.54 14.65
C ALA A 70 21.11 -12.19 13.15
N PHE A 71 19.90 -12.33 12.58
CA PHE A 71 19.62 -12.00 11.17
C PHE A 71 19.51 -10.50 10.91
N ARG A 72 19.37 -9.66 11.94
CA ARG A 72 19.24 -8.21 11.79
C ARG A 72 20.39 -7.62 10.97
N ARG A 73 21.64 -7.93 11.34
CA ARG A 73 22.83 -7.38 10.67
C ARG A 73 22.92 -7.81 9.21
N PRO A 74 22.82 -9.11 8.87
CA PRO A 74 22.77 -9.56 7.47
C PRO A 74 21.66 -8.87 6.67
N LEU A 75 20.45 -8.75 7.21
CA LEU A 75 19.32 -8.14 6.50
C LEU A 75 19.50 -6.62 6.29
N LEU A 76 20.08 -5.91 7.27
CA LEU A 76 20.37 -4.46 7.13
C LEU A 76 21.43 -4.19 6.06
N ILE A 77 22.34 -5.14 5.81
CA ILE A 77 23.33 -5.06 4.74
C ILE A 77 22.71 -5.49 3.40
N ALA A 78 21.88 -6.53 3.41
CA ALA A 78 21.23 -7.06 2.21
C ALA A 78 20.24 -6.06 1.59
N LEU A 79 19.51 -5.28 2.40
CA LEU A 79 18.55 -4.27 1.93
C LEU A 79 19.14 -3.24 0.94
N PRO A 80 20.19 -2.47 1.30
CA PRO A 80 20.77 -1.47 0.38
C PRO A 80 21.43 -2.12 -0.84
N ILE A 81 22.00 -3.31 -0.70
CA ILE A 81 22.53 -4.07 -1.84
C ILE A 81 21.39 -4.46 -2.78
N GLY A 82 20.31 -5.04 -2.26
CA GLY A 82 19.12 -5.42 -3.02
C GLY A 82 18.49 -4.23 -3.73
N TYR A 83 18.44 -3.06 -3.08
CA TYR A 83 18.01 -1.81 -3.71
C TYR A 83 18.89 -1.45 -4.92
N GLY A 84 20.22 -1.41 -4.76
CA GLY A 84 21.14 -1.08 -5.84
C GLY A 84 21.05 -2.07 -7.00
N LEU A 85 20.95 -3.37 -6.71
CA LEU A 85 20.76 -4.41 -7.71
C LEU A 85 19.42 -4.26 -8.43
N THR A 86 18.34 -3.95 -7.72
CA THR A 86 17.01 -3.74 -8.32
C THR A 86 17.03 -2.54 -9.25
N LEU A 87 17.65 -1.42 -8.85
CA LEU A 87 17.79 -0.25 -9.71
C LEU A 87 18.64 -0.51 -10.95
N ARG A 88 19.62 -1.43 -10.88
CA ARG A 88 20.53 -1.68 -12.00
C ARG A 88 19.99 -2.70 -13.00
N PHE A 89 19.30 -3.72 -12.51
CA PHE A 89 18.92 -4.90 -13.29
C PHE A 89 17.41 -5.00 -13.54
N VAL A 90 16.59 -4.23 -12.83
CA VAL A 90 15.13 -4.36 -12.85
C VAL A 90 14.49 -3.04 -13.27
N ASP A 91 14.79 -2.59 -14.48
CA ASP A 91 14.26 -1.34 -15.03
C ASP A 91 12.78 -1.46 -15.40
N GLU A 92 12.34 -2.60 -15.92
CA GLU A 92 10.96 -2.76 -16.37
C GLU A 92 9.98 -2.87 -15.20
N PHE A 93 8.95 -2.04 -15.18
CA PHE A 93 7.88 -2.04 -14.17
C PHE A 93 8.36 -1.85 -12.72
N LEU A 94 9.45 -1.11 -12.53
CA LEU A 94 9.97 -0.79 -11.21
C LEU A 94 8.89 -0.15 -10.31
N ALA A 95 8.08 0.76 -10.87
CA ALA A 95 7.00 1.42 -10.15
C ALA A 95 5.92 0.46 -9.65
N ALA A 96 5.55 -0.55 -10.45
CA ALA A 96 4.53 -1.51 -10.05
C ALA A 96 5.02 -2.38 -8.89
N ARG A 97 6.27 -2.86 -8.94
CA ARG A 97 6.87 -3.63 -7.85
C ARG A 97 7.03 -2.79 -6.60
N ALA A 98 7.57 -1.58 -6.72
CA ALA A 98 7.75 -0.67 -5.59
C ALA A 98 6.42 -0.31 -4.91
N LEU A 99 5.36 -0.10 -5.70
CA LEU A 99 4.01 0.09 -5.16
C LEU A 99 3.53 -1.15 -4.39
N GLY A 100 3.79 -2.35 -4.91
CA GLY A 100 3.46 -3.59 -4.21
C GLY A 100 4.20 -3.73 -2.88
N ILE A 101 5.51 -3.43 -2.85
CA ILE A 101 6.30 -3.40 -1.60
C ILE A 101 5.73 -2.37 -0.62
N LEU A 102 5.37 -1.19 -1.10
CA LEU A 102 4.76 -0.16 -0.28
C LEU A 102 3.42 -0.62 0.32
N CYS A 103 2.59 -1.35 -0.44
CA CYS A 103 1.36 -1.94 0.09
C CYS A 103 1.62 -2.96 1.20
N LEU A 104 2.67 -3.78 1.06
CA LEU A 104 3.08 -4.74 2.10
C LEU A 104 3.55 -4.01 3.37
N LEU A 105 4.36 -2.96 3.21
CA LEU A 105 4.83 -2.14 4.32
C LEU A 105 3.68 -1.39 5.00
N ALA A 106 2.73 -0.85 4.23
CA ALA A 106 1.59 -0.12 4.76
C ALA A 106 0.61 -1.04 5.50
N ALA A 107 0.47 -2.31 5.11
CA ALA A 107 -0.44 -3.23 5.78
C ALA A 107 -0.05 -3.51 7.24
N GLU A 108 1.25 -3.48 7.54
CA GLU A 108 1.77 -3.80 8.87
C GLU A 108 1.32 -2.82 9.98
N PRO A 109 1.46 -1.48 9.87
CA PRO A 109 0.93 -0.55 10.87
C PRO A 109 -0.60 -0.58 10.99
N LEU A 110 -1.32 -0.91 9.91
CA LEU A 110 -2.78 -1.10 9.96
C LEU A 110 -3.15 -2.33 10.81
N LEU A 111 -2.41 -3.43 10.66
CA LEU A 111 -2.61 -4.64 11.45
C LEU A 111 -2.16 -4.45 12.91
N ASP A 112 -1.06 -3.72 13.16
CA ASP A 112 -0.58 -3.40 14.51
C ASP A 112 -1.64 -2.57 15.27
N ALA A 113 -2.24 -1.56 14.61
CA ALA A 113 -3.30 -0.74 15.20
C ALA A 113 -4.59 -1.55 15.54
N ALA A 114 -4.87 -2.58 14.75
CA ALA A 114 -5.96 -3.52 14.93
C ALA A 114 -5.66 -4.61 15.98
N PHE A 115 -4.39 -4.85 16.30
CA PHE A 115 -4.00 -5.95 17.16
C PHE A 115 -4.54 -5.79 18.59
N LEU A 116 -5.05 -6.89 19.19
CA LEU A 116 -5.61 -6.96 20.56
C LEU A 116 -6.78 -6.01 20.89
N ARG A 117 -7.41 -5.41 19.89
CA ARG A 117 -8.68 -4.70 20.05
C ARG A 117 -9.86 -5.68 20.21
N TYR A 118 -11.00 -5.24 20.74
CA TYR A 118 -12.18 -6.11 20.92
C TYR A 118 -13.34 -5.71 20.01
N GLU A 119 -13.29 -4.50 19.48
CA GLU A 119 -14.29 -3.90 18.64
C GLU A 119 -14.40 -4.66 17.30
N THR A 120 -15.63 -4.98 16.88
CA THR A 120 -15.87 -5.64 15.58
C THR A 120 -15.52 -4.74 14.40
N SER A 121 -15.66 -3.42 14.57
CA SER A 121 -15.36 -2.40 13.56
C SER A 121 -13.91 -2.48 13.05
N ARG A 122 -12.96 -2.89 13.90
CA ARG A 122 -11.57 -3.20 13.52
C ARG A 122 -11.48 -4.01 12.23
N LEU A 123 -12.38 -4.95 12.02
CA LEU A 123 -12.33 -5.88 10.88
C LEU A 123 -12.31 -5.14 9.55
N LEU A 124 -12.86 -3.92 9.47
CA LEU A 124 -12.75 -3.07 8.28
C LEU A 124 -11.29 -2.71 7.95
N ILE A 125 -10.51 -2.34 8.98
CA ILE A 125 -9.09 -2.02 8.82
C ILE A 125 -8.30 -3.29 8.52
N THR A 126 -8.60 -4.39 9.22
CA THR A 126 -7.95 -5.69 9.00
C THR A 126 -8.18 -6.23 7.59
N VAL A 127 -9.43 -6.24 7.10
CA VAL A 127 -9.77 -6.67 5.74
C VAL A 127 -9.07 -5.80 4.71
N PHE A 128 -9.04 -4.49 4.92
CA PHE A 128 -8.30 -3.58 4.04
C PHE A 128 -6.80 -3.90 3.99
N ALA A 129 -6.18 -4.14 5.15
CA ALA A 129 -4.78 -4.53 5.21
C ALA A 129 -4.51 -5.86 4.48
N TYR A 130 -5.39 -6.86 4.61
CA TYR A 130 -5.26 -8.11 3.85
C TYR A 130 -5.42 -7.91 2.34
N LEU A 131 -6.33 -7.02 1.90
CA LEU A 131 -6.43 -6.66 0.48
C LEU A 131 -5.14 -6.01 -0.03
N LEU A 132 -4.52 -5.13 0.77
CA LEU A 132 -3.20 -4.55 0.46
C LEU A 132 -2.11 -5.62 0.40
N ILE A 133 -2.13 -6.61 1.31
CA ILE A 133 -1.16 -7.71 1.30
C ILE A 133 -1.29 -8.52 0.02
N VAL A 134 -2.50 -8.95 -0.33
CA VAL A 134 -2.76 -9.73 -1.53
C VAL A 134 -2.34 -8.94 -2.78
N ALA A 135 -2.77 -7.67 -2.89
CA ALA A 135 -2.37 -6.81 -4.00
C ALA A 135 -0.84 -6.65 -4.06
N GLY A 136 -0.19 -6.41 -2.92
CA GLY A 136 1.25 -6.25 -2.81
C GLY A 136 2.02 -7.47 -3.28
N LEU A 137 1.64 -8.67 -2.82
CA LEU A 137 2.25 -9.93 -3.25
C LEU A 137 2.16 -10.12 -4.77
N PHE A 138 0.99 -9.90 -5.35
CA PHE A 138 0.80 -10.03 -6.80
C PHE A 138 1.55 -8.97 -7.59
N TRP A 139 1.57 -7.71 -7.15
CA TRP A 139 2.27 -6.65 -7.88
C TRP A 139 3.80 -6.76 -7.79
N VAL A 140 4.34 -7.35 -6.73
CA VAL A 140 5.77 -7.65 -6.62
C VAL A 140 6.15 -8.84 -7.51
N ALA A 141 5.40 -9.95 -7.41
CA ALA A 141 5.71 -11.18 -8.15
C ALA A 141 5.39 -11.06 -9.64
N ILE A 142 4.27 -10.41 -9.98
CA ILE A 142 3.68 -10.35 -11.31
C ILE A 142 3.31 -8.88 -11.63
N PRO A 143 4.29 -7.99 -11.85
CA PRO A 143 4.06 -6.54 -11.91
C PRO A 143 3.22 -6.07 -13.10
N TYR A 144 3.16 -6.86 -14.18
CA TYR A 144 2.30 -6.53 -15.32
C TYR A 144 0.81 -6.59 -14.96
N LEU A 145 0.43 -7.30 -13.88
CA LEU A 145 -0.95 -7.37 -13.42
C LEU A 145 -1.50 -5.99 -13.05
N LEU A 146 -0.69 -5.13 -12.41
CA LEU A 146 -1.11 -3.75 -12.10
C LEU A 146 -1.41 -2.96 -13.39
N ARG A 147 -0.56 -3.10 -14.41
CA ARG A 147 -0.80 -2.47 -15.73
C ARG A 147 -2.11 -2.97 -16.32
N ASP A 148 -2.36 -4.27 -16.29
CA ASP A 148 -3.55 -4.86 -16.89
C ASP A 148 -4.83 -4.49 -16.12
N GLN A 149 -4.76 -4.42 -14.79
CA GLN A 149 -5.83 -3.92 -13.94
C GLN A 149 -6.19 -2.46 -14.27
N ILE A 150 -5.18 -1.59 -14.41
CA ILE A 150 -5.37 -0.18 -14.79
C ILE A 150 -5.94 -0.09 -16.21
N ASN A 151 -5.43 -0.88 -17.15
CA ASN A 151 -5.97 -0.91 -18.51
C ASN A 151 -7.42 -1.40 -18.53
N TRP A 152 -7.75 -2.42 -17.74
CA TRP A 152 -9.11 -2.96 -17.65
C TRP A 152 -10.09 -1.95 -17.03
N SER A 153 -9.70 -1.25 -15.98
CA SER A 153 -10.53 -0.23 -15.33
C SER A 153 -10.75 0.99 -16.24
N THR A 154 -9.72 1.43 -16.94
CA THR A 154 -9.76 2.62 -17.82
C THR A 154 -10.37 2.37 -19.21
N ARG A 155 -10.75 1.13 -19.54
CA ARG A 155 -11.42 0.78 -20.82
C ARG A 155 -12.85 1.32 -20.91
N SER A 156 -13.52 1.52 -19.78
CA SER A 156 -14.89 2.04 -19.75
C SER A 156 -15.04 3.02 -18.59
N VAL A 157 -15.61 4.19 -18.88
CA VAL A 157 -15.92 5.21 -17.87
C VAL A 157 -16.82 4.62 -16.77
N PHE A 158 -17.72 3.71 -17.12
CA PHE A 158 -18.57 3.02 -16.15
C PHE A 158 -17.75 2.17 -15.17
N ARG A 159 -16.81 1.36 -15.67
CA ARG A 159 -15.95 0.50 -14.82
C ARG A 159 -15.06 1.33 -13.91
N TRP A 160 -14.44 2.37 -14.46
CA TRP A 160 -13.64 3.33 -13.72
C TRP A 160 -14.44 3.98 -12.58
N ARG A 161 -15.63 4.51 -12.88
CA ARG A 161 -16.52 5.12 -11.89
C ARG A 161 -16.99 4.11 -10.84
N CYS A 162 -17.34 2.89 -11.24
CA CYS A 162 -17.80 1.85 -10.33
C CYS A 162 -16.71 1.48 -9.30
N LEU A 163 -15.47 1.24 -9.75
CA LEU A 163 -14.36 0.93 -8.84
C LEU A 163 -14.05 2.07 -7.87
N HIS A 164 -14.07 3.31 -8.36
CA HIS A 164 -13.82 4.48 -7.51
C HIS A 164 -14.99 4.81 -6.57
N ALA A 165 -16.22 4.52 -6.97
CA ALA A 165 -17.38 4.58 -6.09
C ALA A 165 -17.30 3.52 -4.99
N MET A 166 -16.89 2.30 -5.30
CA MET A 166 -16.66 1.26 -4.28
C MET A 166 -15.58 1.68 -3.28
N ALA A 167 -14.45 2.23 -3.75
CA ALA A 167 -13.40 2.76 -2.89
C ALA A 167 -13.90 3.92 -2.01
N LEU A 168 -14.68 4.84 -2.59
CA LEU A 168 -15.31 5.96 -1.87
C LEU A 168 -16.24 5.44 -0.77
N ILE A 169 -17.17 4.55 -1.10
CA ILE A 169 -18.14 3.98 -0.14
C ILE A 169 -17.40 3.26 0.99
N TYR A 170 -16.43 2.41 0.66
CA TYR A 170 -15.65 1.68 1.66
C TYR A 170 -14.85 2.63 2.57
N GLY A 171 -14.20 3.64 2.00
CA GLY A 171 -13.49 4.67 2.77
C GLY A 171 -14.42 5.50 3.66
N SER A 172 -15.59 5.88 3.16
CA SER A 172 -16.61 6.59 3.94
C SER A 172 -17.12 5.74 5.11
N VAL A 173 -17.37 4.44 4.91
CA VAL A 173 -17.75 3.52 5.99
C VAL A 173 -16.66 3.48 7.06
N ILE A 174 -15.39 3.31 6.68
CA ILE A 174 -14.27 3.34 7.64
C ILE A 174 -14.25 4.64 8.43
N LEU A 175 -14.40 5.80 7.78
CA LEU A 175 -14.44 7.10 8.46
C LEU A 175 -15.62 7.23 9.41
N THR A 176 -16.83 6.82 9.01
CA THR A 176 -18.01 6.87 9.88
C THR A 176 -17.81 6.02 11.12
N PHE A 177 -17.31 4.80 10.98
CA PHE A 177 -16.99 3.93 12.12
C PHE A 177 -15.86 4.49 12.98
N THR A 178 -14.94 5.24 12.38
CA THR A 178 -13.88 5.91 13.13
C THR A 178 -14.41 6.95 14.09
N PHE A 179 -15.37 7.77 13.69
CA PHE A 179 -15.94 8.79 14.58
C PHE A 179 -17.04 8.27 15.52
N THR A 180 -17.51 7.03 15.32
CA THR A 180 -18.64 6.49 16.11
C THR A 180 -18.27 5.30 16.99
N GLN A 181 -17.19 4.57 16.68
CA GLN A 181 -16.88 3.27 17.29
C GLN A 181 -15.38 3.07 17.62
N TYR A 182 -14.48 4.00 17.26
CA TYR A 182 -13.04 3.92 17.56
C TYR A 182 -12.59 4.96 18.58
#